data_AF-A0AAU9I6F4-F1
#
_entry.id   AF-A0AAU9I6F4-F1
#
_cell.length_a   1.000
_cell.length_b   1.000
_cell.length_c   1.000
_cell.angle_alpha   90.00
_cell.angle_beta   90.00
_cell.angle_gamma   90.00
#
_symmetry.space_group_name_H-M   'P 1'
#
loop_
_entity.id
_entity.type
_entity.pdbx_description
1 polymer ?
#
loop_
_entity_poly.entity_id
_entity_poly.type
_entity_poly.pdbx_seq_one_letter_code
_entity_poly.pdbx_strand_id
1 'polypeptide(L)'
;MSDLSSDSDSGSLSPKHEEPREPKEPYISSDSSNESSEESQEEAEKQIQSEAEEEVEFIANLTKKKGLKRKRSFDDNEQVENLVDTILKEMMQAVDEDISANQDGHPALSKLKMLDKVIKFLTVSKYHDLFLEMNGSLVLSKWLAQSPDGSFPSTPIKEGLLQVMQDIPIQTKNLEESGLGKSVMAIYQNPNETLRVKKLAKHLIDKWSRMIYEIDIDYASLGGVEENEDSDVPVTQQNKVTLNKILHNNDTSAFTRIPDKGLFDFKYRPPPRASEEMGHSQPHTSETISRLKKRLQMKKKGKKRATGNMSVDGRSLY
;
A
#
# COMPACT_ATOMS: atom_id res chain seq x y z
N MET A 1 -15.60 -7.05 80.85
CA MET A 1 -17.07 -6.90 80.87
C MET A 1 -17.38 -5.71 79.98
N SER A 2 -17.80 -5.88 78.71
CA SER A 2 -19.16 -6.27 78.27
C SER A 2 -20.20 -5.30 78.88
N ASP A 3 -21.08 -4.62 78.15
CA ASP A 3 -21.71 -4.99 76.87
C ASP A 3 -22.70 -3.88 76.46
N LEU A 4 -23.17 -3.93 75.18
CA LEU A 4 -24.53 -3.58 74.68
C LEU A 4 -25.01 -2.10 74.74
N SER A 5 -25.85 -1.55 73.86
CA SER A 5 -26.38 -1.78 72.50
C SER A 5 -27.67 -0.92 72.41
N SER A 6 -28.23 -0.78 71.18
CA SER A 6 -29.66 -0.52 70.87
C SER A 6 -30.11 0.96 70.95
N ASP A 7 -30.91 1.53 70.04
CA ASP A 7 -31.50 1.12 68.75
C ASP A 7 -32.10 2.35 68.04
N SER A 8 -32.21 2.24 66.71
CA SER A 8 -33.28 2.66 65.78
C SER A 8 -34.28 3.78 66.11
N ASP A 9 -34.45 4.75 65.19
CA ASP A 9 -35.79 5.11 64.69
C ASP A 9 -35.76 5.72 63.26
N SER A 10 -36.82 5.40 62.55
CA SER A 10 -37.25 5.65 61.17
C SER A 10 -37.91 7.02 60.95
N GLY A 11 -38.03 7.44 59.68
CA GLY A 11 -39.09 8.40 59.29
C GLY A 11 -38.73 9.46 58.24
N SER A 12 -39.02 9.14 56.98
CA SER A 12 -39.64 9.99 55.93
C SER A 12 -39.55 11.52 56.03
N LEU A 13 -39.13 12.19 54.95
CA LEU A 13 -39.83 13.32 54.31
C LEU A 13 -39.14 13.74 52.99
N SER A 14 -39.89 13.69 51.89
CA SER A 14 -39.52 14.23 50.57
C SER A 14 -39.37 15.77 50.59
N PRO A 15 -38.70 16.38 49.60
CA PRO A 15 -39.48 17.23 48.71
C PRO A 15 -39.10 17.22 47.21
N LYS A 16 -40.19 17.23 46.45
CA LYS A 16 -40.49 17.59 45.05
C LYS A 16 -39.54 18.52 44.27
N HIS A 17 -39.31 18.12 43.02
CA HIS A 17 -39.38 18.86 41.74
C HIS A 17 -39.20 20.39 41.75
N GLU A 18 -38.16 20.86 41.04
CA GLU A 18 -38.23 22.07 40.20
C GLU A 18 -37.08 22.13 39.16
N GLU A 19 -37.44 21.94 37.89
CA GLU A 19 -36.80 22.50 36.69
C GLU A 19 -37.97 23.24 35.98
N PRO A 20 -37.81 24.31 35.17
CA PRO A 20 -36.59 24.85 34.58
C PRO A 20 -36.42 26.38 34.68
N ARG A 21 -35.18 26.88 34.50
CA ARG A 21 -34.92 28.31 34.23
C ARG A 21 -34.28 28.47 32.85
N GLU A 22 -35.06 29.03 31.94
CA GLU A 22 -34.63 29.53 30.63
C GLU A 22 -33.59 30.65 30.79
N PRO A 23 -32.54 30.68 29.95
CA PRO A 23 -31.71 31.86 29.77
C PRO A 23 -32.39 32.86 28.82
N LYS A 24 -32.37 34.13 29.26
CA LYS A 24 -33.00 35.31 28.63
C LYS A 24 -32.39 35.64 27.26
N GLU A 25 -33.26 35.87 26.28
CA GLU A 25 -32.92 36.55 25.03
C GLU A 25 -32.53 38.02 25.27
N PRO A 26 -31.53 38.57 24.57
CA PRO A 26 -31.40 39.98 24.35
C PRO A 26 -32.13 40.40 23.05
N TYR A 27 -33.09 41.33 23.26
CA TYR A 27 -33.75 42.21 22.31
C TYR A 27 -33.04 42.43 20.96
N ILE A 28 -33.73 42.11 19.87
CA ILE A 28 -33.48 42.63 18.52
C ILE A 28 -34.29 43.92 18.36
N SER A 29 -33.60 45.06 18.27
CA SER A 29 -34.14 46.32 17.78
C SER A 29 -33.82 46.43 16.30
N SER A 30 -34.83 46.37 15.45
CA SER A 30 -34.78 46.70 14.03
C SER A 30 -35.02 48.20 13.85
N ASP A 31 -34.05 48.94 13.30
CA ASP A 31 -34.31 49.82 12.15
C ASP A 31 -33.03 50.26 11.42
N SER A 32 -33.04 50.00 10.11
CA SER A 32 -32.42 50.68 8.97
C SER A 32 -30.98 51.23 9.03
N SER A 33 -30.08 50.60 8.26
CA SER A 33 -29.48 51.22 7.07
C SER A 33 -28.75 50.17 6.23
N ASN A 34 -29.39 49.85 5.10
CA ASN A 34 -28.98 48.93 4.04
C ASN A 34 -28.26 49.75 2.96
N GLU A 35 -26.92 49.68 2.86
CA GLU A 35 -26.14 50.12 1.67
C GLU A 35 -24.62 49.86 1.82
N SER A 36 -24.17 48.62 2.09
CA SER A 36 -22.72 48.31 2.03
C SER A 36 -22.41 46.83 1.85
N SER A 37 -23.23 46.10 1.09
CA SER A 37 -23.08 44.63 0.94
C SER A 37 -22.99 44.14 -0.50
N GLU A 38 -23.15 45.02 -1.50
CA GLU A 38 -23.17 44.62 -2.91
C GLU A 38 -21.79 44.75 -3.58
N GLU A 39 -20.88 45.59 -3.06
CA GLU A 39 -19.58 45.86 -3.70
C GLU A 39 -18.57 44.70 -3.53
N SER A 40 -18.74 43.85 -2.52
CA SER A 40 -17.83 42.70 -2.27
C SER A 40 -18.24 41.41 -2.98
N GLN A 41 -19.42 41.35 -3.61
CA GLN A 41 -19.86 40.19 -4.40
C GLN A 41 -19.55 40.37 -5.89
N GLU A 42 -19.60 41.59 -6.43
CA GLU A 42 -19.22 41.88 -7.82
C GLU A 42 -17.72 41.68 -8.10
N GLU A 43 -16.82 41.91 -7.13
CA GLU A 43 -15.38 41.66 -7.30
C GLU A 43 -15.05 40.16 -7.40
N ALA A 44 -15.77 39.31 -6.68
CA ALA A 44 -15.60 37.87 -6.73
C ALA A 44 -16.12 37.29 -8.06
N GLU A 45 -17.24 37.81 -8.57
CA GLU A 45 -17.81 37.38 -9.86
C GLU A 45 -16.95 37.86 -11.05
N LYS A 46 -16.38 39.06 -10.98
CA LYS A 46 -15.42 39.55 -12.00
C LYS A 46 -14.12 38.74 -12.04
N GLN A 47 -13.60 38.29 -10.90
CA GLN A 47 -12.41 37.43 -10.86
C GLN A 47 -12.65 36.06 -11.49
N ILE A 48 -13.81 35.45 -11.22
CA ILE A 48 -14.21 34.15 -11.80
C ILE A 48 -14.43 34.28 -13.30
N GLN A 49 -14.98 35.40 -13.77
CA GLN A 49 -15.23 35.61 -15.19
C GLN A 49 -13.95 35.92 -15.99
N SER A 50 -12.97 36.62 -15.39
CA SER A 50 -11.64 36.80 -16.01
C SER A 50 -10.83 35.51 -16.12
N GLU A 51 -10.94 34.60 -15.13
CA GLU A 51 -10.23 33.32 -15.14
C GLU A 51 -10.80 32.36 -16.19
N ALA A 52 -12.13 32.39 -16.40
CA ALA A 52 -12.79 31.62 -17.44
C ALA A 52 -12.47 32.13 -18.86
N GLU A 53 -12.31 33.44 -19.05
CA GLU A 53 -11.91 34.03 -20.33
C GLU A 53 -10.45 33.72 -20.68
N GLU A 54 -9.56 33.69 -19.69
CA GLU A 54 -8.15 33.26 -19.85
C GLU A 54 -8.05 31.76 -20.18
N GLU A 55 -8.87 30.89 -19.56
CA GLU A 55 -8.92 29.46 -19.91
C GLU A 55 -9.40 29.21 -21.35
N VAL A 56 -10.35 30.00 -21.84
CA VAL A 56 -10.89 29.84 -23.21
C VAL A 56 -9.89 30.33 -24.27
N GLU A 57 -9.15 31.41 -24.01
CA GLU A 57 -8.04 31.84 -24.88
C GLU A 57 -6.86 30.86 -24.84
N PHE A 58 -6.57 30.27 -23.69
CA PHE A 58 -5.55 29.22 -23.55
C PHE A 58 -5.91 27.99 -24.41
N ILE A 59 -7.14 27.50 -24.32
CA ILE A 59 -7.62 26.36 -25.12
C ILE A 59 -7.64 26.69 -26.62
N ALA A 60 -8.01 27.91 -27.01
CA ALA A 60 -7.97 28.35 -28.41
C ALA A 60 -6.54 28.40 -28.98
N ASN A 61 -5.55 28.77 -28.16
CA ASN A 61 -4.14 28.81 -28.56
C ASN A 61 -3.47 27.43 -28.62
N LEU A 62 -3.96 26.44 -27.86
CA LEU A 62 -3.50 25.04 -27.96
C LEU A 62 -3.92 24.38 -29.29
N THR A 63 -5.08 24.74 -29.85
CA THR A 63 -5.58 24.10 -31.09
C THR A 63 -4.90 24.62 -32.37
N LYS A 64 -4.37 25.85 -32.37
CA LYS A 64 -3.67 26.45 -33.52
C LYS A 64 -2.23 25.96 -33.73
N LYS A 65 -1.56 25.42 -32.71
CA LYS A 65 -0.14 25.00 -32.77
C LYS A 65 0.05 23.54 -33.26
N LYS A 66 -0.73 23.07 -34.23
CA LYS A 66 -0.61 21.70 -34.78
C LYS A 66 0.44 21.57 -35.91
N GLY A 67 1.54 22.32 -35.85
CA GLY A 67 2.51 22.45 -36.95
C GLY A 67 4.01 22.46 -36.63
N LEU A 68 4.47 22.36 -35.38
CA LEU A 68 5.91 22.36 -35.06
C LEU A 68 6.33 21.09 -34.30
N LYS A 69 6.64 20.03 -35.05
CA LYS A 69 7.27 18.81 -34.55
C LYS A 69 8.78 18.91 -34.76
N ARG A 70 9.51 19.45 -33.78
CA ARG A 70 10.94 19.14 -33.52
C ARG A 70 11.58 19.86 -32.31
N LYS A 71 10.83 20.67 -31.54
CA LYS A 71 11.35 21.36 -30.32
C LYS A 71 10.60 21.03 -29.02
N ARG A 72 9.65 20.09 -29.03
CA ARG A 72 8.73 19.82 -27.89
C ARG A 72 9.32 18.94 -26.79
N SER A 73 10.28 18.07 -27.10
CA SER A 73 10.76 17.07 -26.13
C SER A 73 11.58 17.64 -24.98
N PHE A 74 12.27 18.77 -25.17
CA PHE A 74 13.05 19.41 -24.10
C PHE A 74 12.12 20.15 -23.12
N ASP A 75 11.18 20.93 -23.67
CA ASP A 75 10.15 21.66 -22.92
C ASP A 75 9.25 20.69 -22.13
N ASP A 76 8.88 19.54 -22.72
CA ASP A 76 8.11 18.50 -22.03
C ASP A 76 8.88 17.91 -20.82
N ASN A 77 10.21 17.74 -20.91
CA ASN A 77 11.01 17.20 -19.80
C ASN A 77 11.20 18.21 -18.67
N GLU A 78 11.48 19.47 -19.01
CA GLU A 78 11.60 20.56 -18.02
C GLU A 78 10.27 20.78 -17.28
N GLN A 79 9.13 20.69 -17.98
CA GLN A 79 7.81 20.73 -17.35
C GLN A 79 7.57 19.55 -16.40
N VAL A 80 8.04 18.35 -16.75
CA VAL A 80 7.95 17.19 -15.86
C VAL A 80 8.80 17.40 -14.62
N GLU A 81 10.04 17.86 -14.76
CA GLU A 81 10.94 18.14 -13.62
C GLU A 81 10.35 19.18 -12.67
N ASN A 82 9.90 20.32 -13.20
CA ASN A 82 9.24 21.36 -12.42
C ASN A 82 7.99 20.84 -11.68
N LEU A 83 7.21 19.97 -12.32
CA LEU A 83 6.04 19.36 -11.68
C LEU A 83 6.44 18.43 -10.52
N VAL A 84 7.42 17.55 -10.72
CA VAL A 84 7.89 16.64 -9.66
C VAL A 84 8.44 17.46 -8.49
N ASP A 85 9.24 18.50 -8.75
CA ASP A 85 9.83 19.36 -7.71
C ASP A 85 8.74 20.11 -6.92
N THR A 86 7.75 20.65 -7.63
CA THR A 86 6.60 21.32 -7.00
C THR A 86 5.83 20.36 -6.09
N ILE A 87 5.51 19.15 -6.57
CA ILE A 87 4.80 18.15 -5.77
C ILE A 87 5.60 17.75 -4.54
N LEU A 88 6.92 17.55 -4.66
CA LEU A 88 7.75 17.19 -3.51
C LEU A 88 7.79 18.29 -2.46
N LYS A 89 7.90 19.56 -2.87
CA LYS A 89 7.87 20.73 -1.97
C LYS A 89 6.53 20.83 -1.25
N GLU A 90 5.41 20.74 -1.96
CA GLU A 90 4.07 20.75 -1.37
C GLU A 90 3.87 19.57 -0.41
N MET A 91 4.35 18.37 -0.77
CA MET A 91 4.26 17.20 0.09
C MET A 91 5.04 17.39 1.39
N MET A 92 6.22 17.98 1.32
CA MET A 92 7.03 18.31 2.49
C MET A 92 6.37 19.38 3.35
N GLN A 93 5.83 20.43 2.73
CA GLN A 93 5.09 21.47 3.43
C GLN A 93 3.89 20.89 4.18
N ALA A 94 3.11 19.98 3.57
CA ALA A 94 1.99 19.33 4.23
C ALA A 94 2.41 18.48 5.44
N VAL A 95 3.61 17.90 5.41
CA VAL A 95 4.18 17.20 6.58
C VAL A 95 4.48 18.20 7.69
N ASP A 96 5.17 19.29 7.38
CA ASP A 96 5.61 20.28 8.38
C ASP A 96 4.39 20.98 9.01
N GLU A 97 3.38 21.33 8.21
CA GLU A 97 2.10 21.88 8.69
C GLU A 97 1.38 20.93 9.64
N ASP A 98 1.29 19.65 9.30
CA ASP A 98 0.65 18.66 10.17
C ASP A 98 1.44 18.42 11.46
N ILE A 99 2.78 18.49 11.42
CA ILE A 99 3.62 18.39 12.62
C ILE A 99 3.38 19.61 13.52
N SER A 100 3.37 20.83 12.96
CA SER A 100 3.10 22.05 13.71
C SER A 100 1.70 22.00 14.33
N ALA A 101 0.68 21.67 13.54
CA ALA A 101 -0.69 21.55 14.02
C ALA A 101 -0.80 20.54 15.16
N ASN A 102 -0.15 19.38 15.05
CA ASN A 102 -0.13 18.36 16.11
C ASN A 102 0.53 18.90 17.39
N GLN A 103 1.67 19.59 17.29
CA GLN A 103 2.37 20.20 18.42
C GLN A 103 1.52 21.29 19.10
N ASP A 104 0.76 22.06 18.32
CA ASP A 104 -0.14 23.10 18.82
C ASP A 104 -1.48 22.53 19.34
N GLY A 105 -1.70 21.21 19.26
CA GLY A 105 -2.93 20.55 19.68
C GLY A 105 -4.11 20.73 18.71
N HIS A 106 -3.86 21.19 17.49
CA HIS A 106 -4.85 21.36 16.44
C HIS A 106 -4.95 20.10 15.55
N PRO A 107 -6.11 19.86 14.90
CA PRO A 107 -6.25 18.78 13.93
C PRO A 107 -5.31 18.93 12.72
N ALA A 108 -4.46 17.92 12.49
CA ALA A 108 -3.56 17.82 11.35
C ALA A 108 -4.31 17.31 10.10
N LEU A 109 -4.61 18.20 9.16
CA LEU A 109 -5.44 17.91 7.97
C LEU A 109 -4.72 18.13 6.63
N SER A 110 -3.54 18.71 6.62
CA SER A 110 -2.84 19.13 5.40
C SER A 110 -2.45 17.93 4.53
N LYS A 111 -1.86 16.87 5.12
CA LYS A 111 -1.57 15.64 4.35
C LYS A 111 -2.84 14.99 3.79
N LEU A 112 -3.92 15.00 4.56
CA LEU A 112 -5.19 14.39 4.14
C LEU A 112 -5.81 15.14 2.95
N LYS A 113 -5.78 16.48 2.97
CA LYS A 113 -6.27 17.33 1.87
C LYS A 113 -5.46 17.12 0.58
N MET A 114 -4.14 16.90 0.71
CA MET A 114 -3.26 16.74 -0.44
C MET A 114 -3.22 15.29 -1.00
N LEU A 115 -3.69 14.30 -0.24
CA LEU A 115 -3.57 12.88 -0.54
C LEU A 115 -4.03 12.49 -1.96
N ASP A 116 -5.18 12.99 -2.42
CA ASP A 116 -5.72 12.65 -3.74
C ASP A 116 -4.82 13.14 -4.89
N LYS A 117 -4.22 14.33 -4.72
CA LYS A 117 -3.26 14.90 -5.68
C LYS A 117 -2.01 14.01 -5.75
N VAL A 118 -1.49 13.60 -4.59
CA VAL A 118 -0.32 12.74 -4.46
C VAL A 118 -0.56 11.36 -5.08
N ILE A 119 -1.69 10.71 -4.78
CA ILE A 119 -2.02 9.38 -5.33
C ILE A 119 -2.12 9.45 -6.86
N LYS A 120 -2.83 10.44 -7.41
CA LYS A 120 -2.96 10.63 -8.87
C LYS A 120 -1.59 10.83 -9.53
N PHE A 121 -0.73 11.63 -8.92
CA PHE A 121 0.63 11.85 -9.40
C PHE A 121 1.46 10.55 -9.36
N LEU A 122 1.52 9.88 -8.21
CA LEU A 122 2.31 8.64 -8.02
C LEU A 122 1.79 7.44 -8.81
N THR A 123 0.56 7.48 -9.32
CA THR A 123 0.03 6.42 -10.20
C THR A 123 0.65 6.49 -11.60
N VAL A 124 1.13 7.65 -12.04
CA VAL A 124 1.66 7.83 -13.39
C VAL A 124 3.14 7.46 -13.43
N SER A 125 3.45 6.32 -14.05
CA SER A 125 4.82 5.76 -14.12
C SER A 125 5.88 6.70 -14.69
N LYS A 126 5.50 7.63 -15.58
CA LYS A 126 6.43 8.60 -16.18
C LYS A 126 7.15 9.50 -15.17
N TYR A 127 6.61 9.64 -13.95
CA TYR A 127 7.20 10.47 -12.89
C TYR A 127 8.12 9.68 -11.95
N HIS A 128 8.07 8.34 -11.98
CA HIS A 128 8.67 7.51 -10.93
C HIS A 128 10.18 7.64 -10.84
N ASP A 129 10.88 7.60 -11.98
CA ASP A 129 12.34 7.65 -12.00
C ASP A 129 12.83 8.98 -11.43
N LEU A 130 12.32 10.11 -11.95
CA LEU A 130 12.68 11.44 -11.48
C LEU A 130 12.24 11.69 -10.02
N PHE A 131 11.08 11.19 -9.62
CA PHE A 131 10.62 11.25 -8.24
C PHE A 131 11.59 10.54 -7.28
N LEU A 132 12.13 9.37 -7.67
CA LEU A 132 13.11 8.65 -6.86
C LEU A 132 14.49 9.33 -6.85
N GLU A 133 14.92 9.88 -7.99
CA GLU A 133 16.17 10.65 -8.10
C GLU A 133 16.16 11.90 -7.21
N MET A 134 15.01 12.55 -7.05
CA MET A 134 14.84 13.74 -6.22
C MET A 134 14.43 13.42 -4.78
N ASN A 135 14.83 12.26 -4.25
CA ASN A 135 14.57 11.83 -2.87
C ASN A 135 13.08 11.67 -2.49
N GLY A 136 12.20 11.37 -3.44
CA GLY A 136 10.78 11.15 -3.16
C GLY A 136 10.50 10.02 -2.18
N SER A 137 11.39 9.02 -2.08
CA SER A 137 11.31 7.96 -1.04
C SER A 137 11.43 8.52 0.38
N LEU A 138 12.24 9.57 0.59
CA LEU A 138 12.37 10.26 1.87
C LEU A 138 11.08 10.99 2.23
N VAL A 139 10.45 11.65 1.25
CA VAL A 139 9.17 12.34 1.45
C VAL A 139 8.06 11.35 1.81
N LEU A 140 7.99 10.20 1.13
CA LEU A 140 7.07 9.10 1.49
C LEU A 140 7.33 8.58 2.90
N SER A 141 8.60 8.46 3.29
CA SER A 141 9.00 8.03 4.63
C SER A 141 8.47 8.98 5.70
N LYS A 142 8.59 10.29 5.46
CA LYS A 142 8.06 11.35 6.34
C LYS A 142 6.53 11.39 6.38
N TRP A 143 5.86 11.14 5.26
CA TRP A 143 4.40 11.04 5.22
C TRP A 143 3.85 9.87 6.04
N LEU A 144 4.60 8.76 6.10
CA LEU A 144 4.26 7.56 6.84
C LEU A 144 4.84 7.50 8.26
N ALA A 145 5.68 8.47 8.63
CA ALA A 145 6.30 8.54 9.95
C ALA A 145 5.25 8.75 11.04
N GLN A 146 5.55 8.27 12.25
CA GLN A 146 4.75 8.60 13.42
C GLN A 146 4.85 10.11 13.70
N SER A 147 3.72 10.70 14.07
CA SER A 147 3.63 12.06 14.57
C SER A 147 4.37 12.19 15.92
N PRO A 148 4.70 13.40 16.38
CA PRO A 148 5.38 13.63 17.66
C PRO A 148 4.64 13.05 18.89
N ASP A 149 3.32 12.93 18.80
CA ASP A 149 2.45 12.30 19.79
C ASP A 149 2.47 10.75 19.75
N GLY A 150 3.27 10.15 18.86
CA GLY A 150 3.38 8.70 18.64
C GLY A 150 2.25 8.11 17.80
N SER A 151 1.30 8.92 17.35
CA SER A 151 0.21 8.46 16.48
C SER A 151 0.70 8.20 15.06
N PHE A 152 0.12 7.21 14.39
CA PHE A 152 0.35 6.98 12.97
C PHE A 152 -0.58 7.85 12.13
N PRO A 153 -0.21 8.15 10.87
CA PRO A 153 -1.10 8.84 9.95
C PRO A 153 -2.42 8.09 9.75
N SER A 154 -3.43 8.82 9.30
CA SER A 154 -4.79 8.30 9.14
C SER A 154 -4.83 7.12 8.15
N THR A 155 -5.81 6.23 8.33
CA THR A 155 -6.00 5.04 7.48
C THR A 155 -6.03 5.34 5.98
N PRO A 156 -6.72 6.40 5.49
CA PRO A 156 -6.70 6.76 4.07
C PRO A 156 -5.29 7.02 3.54
N ILE A 157 -4.46 7.76 4.29
CA ILE A 157 -3.08 8.06 3.91
C ILE A 157 -2.26 6.76 3.81
N LYS A 158 -2.35 5.91 4.83
CA LYS A 158 -1.64 4.62 4.86
C LYS A 158 -2.06 3.72 3.69
N GLU A 159 -3.36 3.53 3.48
CA GLU A 159 -3.86 2.67 2.40
C GLU A 159 -3.46 3.21 1.03
N GLY A 160 -3.67 4.50 0.78
CA GLY A 160 -3.38 5.14 -0.49
C GLY A 160 -1.89 5.04 -0.85
N LEU A 161 -1.00 5.42 0.07
CA LEU A 161 0.44 5.40 -0.17
C LEU A 161 0.98 3.97 -0.30
N LEU A 162 0.63 3.06 0.61
CA LEU A 162 1.08 1.67 0.52
C LEU A 162 0.57 0.95 -0.73
N GLN A 163 -0.56 1.39 -1.29
CA GLN A 163 -1.07 0.87 -2.55
C GLN A 163 -0.21 1.35 -3.73
N VAL A 164 -0.04 2.66 -3.92
CA VAL A 164 0.72 3.20 -5.08
C VAL A 164 2.19 2.82 -5.05
N MET A 165 2.78 2.69 -3.85
CA MET A 165 4.18 2.29 -3.68
C MET A 165 4.48 0.86 -4.17
N GLN A 166 3.47 0.03 -4.43
CA GLN A 166 3.68 -1.30 -5.01
C GLN A 166 4.16 -1.22 -6.47
N ASP A 167 3.73 -0.19 -7.18
CA ASP A 167 4.04 -0.01 -8.61
C ASP A 167 5.32 0.81 -8.84
N ILE A 168 5.77 1.58 -7.83
CA ILE A 168 6.99 2.38 -7.91
C ILE A 168 8.22 1.46 -7.85
N PRO A 169 9.20 1.60 -8.76
CA PRO A 169 10.43 0.79 -8.80
C PRO A 169 11.46 1.25 -7.75
N ILE A 170 11.09 1.23 -6.47
CA ILE A 170 11.96 1.60 -5.35
C ILE A 170 13.13 0.62 -5.25
N GLN A 171 14.37 1.12 -5.30
CA GLN A 171 15.59 0.31 -5.19
C GLN A 171 16.16 0.29 -3.76
N THR A 172 17.11 -0.63 -3.52
CA THR A 172 17.79 -0.78 -2.22
C THR A 172 18.43 0.52 -1.73
N LYS A 173 19.08 1.28 -2.61
CA LYS A 173 19.67 2.59 -2.29
C LYS A 173 18.62 3.57 -1.75
N ASN A 174 17.47 3.68 -2.41
CA ASN A 174 16.40 4.58 -1.98
C ASN A 174 15.86 4.22 -0.60
N LEU A 175 15.81 2.92 -0.25
CA LEU A 175 15.33 2.43 1.06
C LEU A 175 16.31 2.74 2.19
N GLU A 176 17.60 2.58 1.92
CA GLU A 176 18.67 2.84 2.89
C GLU A 176 18.75 4.32 3.24
N GLU A 177 18.75 5.20 2.22
CA GLU A 177 18.87 6.66 2.41
C GLU A 177 17.61 7.29 3.04
N SER A 178 16.42 6.79 2.71
CA SER A 178 15.15 7.38 3.16
C SER A 178 14.64 6.87 4.51
N GLY A 179 15.10 5.69 4.96
CA GLY A 179 14.51 4.99 6.09
C GLY A 179 13.06 4.53 5.85
N LEU A 180 12.55 4.55 4.62
CA LEU A 180 11.16 4.21 4.27
C LEU A 180 10.73 2.83 4.76
N GLY A 181 11.63 1.84 4.69
CA GLY A 181 11.39 0.50 5.20
C GLY A 181 11.06 0.47 6.70
N LYS A 182 11.67 1.35 7.50
CA LYS A 182 11.41 1.46 8.94
C LYS A 182 10.00 2.02 9.21
N SER A 183 9.60 3.05 8.48
CA SER A 183 8.25 3.64 8.59
C SER A 183 7.16 2.63 8.23
N VAL A 184 7.33 1.88 7.12
CA VAL A 184 6.38 0.83 6.73
C VAL A 184 6.37 -0.32 7.74
N MET A 185 7.53 -0.70 8.29
CA MET A 185 7.61 -1.72 9.34
C MET A 185 6.87 -1.29 10.62
N ALA A 186 7.01 -0.03 11.04
CA ALA A 186 6.31 0.50 12.21
C ALA A 186 4.78 0.41 12.04
N ILE A 187 4.27 0.74 10.84
CA ILE A 187 2.84 0.58 10.51
C ILE A 187 2.42 -0.90 10.59
N TYR A 188 3.22 -1.81 10.04
CA TYR A 188 2.92 -3.25 10.09
C TYR A 188 2.90 -3.80 11.53
N GLN A 189 3.82 -3.33 12.37
CA GLN A 189 3.94 -3.75 13.77
C GLN A 189 2.82 -3.18 14.66
N ASN A 190 2.13 -2.12 14.23
CA ASN A 190 1.05 -1.52 15.00
C ASN A 190 -0.10 -2.54 15.25
N PRO A 191 -0.41 -2.88 16.51
CA PRO A 191 -1.47 -3.83 16.83
C PRO A 191 -2.84 -3.35 16.34
N ASN A 192 -3.10 -2.04 16.39
CA ASN A 192 -4.39 -1.41 16.12
C ASN A 192 -4.65 -1.12 14.64
N GLU A 193 -3.78 -1.61 13.75
CA GLU A 193 -3.89 -1.36 12.31
C GLU A 193 -4.90 -2.30 11.62
N THR A 194 -5.55 -1.82 10.56
CA THR A 194 -6.51 -2.62 9.80
C THR A 194 -5.83 -3.80 9.08
N LEU A 195 -6.54 -4.91 8.89
CA LEU A 195 -6.01 -6.07 8.17
C LEU A 195 -5.61 -5.73 6.72
N ARG A 196 -6.32 -4.78 6.10
CA ARG A 196 -6.02 -4.31 4.74
C ARG A 196 -4.67 -3.60 4.69
N VAL A 197 -4.46 -2.61 5.57
CA VAL A 197 -3.17 -1.90 5.68
C VAL A 197 -2.04 -2.86 6.02
N LYS A 198 -2.23 -3.76 6.99
CA LYS A 198 -1.20 -4.76 7.36
C LYS A 198 -0.80 -5.64 6.19
N LYS A 199 -1.74 -6.05 5.34
CA LYS A 199 -1.45 -6.85 4.13
C LYS A 199 -0.62 -6.05 3.11
N LEU A 200 -0.98 -4.79 2.86
CA LEU A 200 -0.23 -3.92 1.94
C LEU A 200 1.19 -3.68 2.46
N ALA A 201 1.34 -3.32 3.73
CA ALA A 201 2.64 -3.11 4.37
C ALA A 201 3.50 -4.38 4.35
N LYS A 202 2.92 -5.54 4.70
CA LYS A 202 3.62 -6.83 4.63
C LYS A 202 4.13 -7.14 3.22
N HIS A 203 3.30 -6.91 2.21
CA HIS A 203 3.68 -7.15 0.82
C HIS A 203 4.89 -6.31 0.40
N LEU A 204 4.92 -5.03 0.77
CA LEU A 204 6.07 -4.15 0.50
C LEU A 204 7.33 -4.60 1.27
N ILE A 205 7.19 -4.97 2.55
CA ILE A 205 8.30 -5.48 3.36
C ILE A 205 8.88 -6.76 2.73
N ASP A 206 8.03 -7.69 2.30
CA ASP A 206 8.44 -8.93 1.65
C ASP A 206 9.12 -8.63 0.29
N LYS A 207 8.57 -7.69 -0.50
CA LYS A 207 9.15 -7.27 -1.79
C LYS A 207 10.55 -6.68 -1.59
N TRP A 208 10.69 -5.72 -0.68
CA TRP A 208 11.95 -5.02 -0.47
C TRP A 208 13.00 -5.86 0.27
N SER A 209 12.60 -6.69 1.22
CA SER A 209 13.54 -7.61 1.87
C SER A 209 14.17 -8.58 0.88
N ARG A 210 13.42 -9.07 -0.12
CA ARG A 210 13.98 -9.87 -1.22
C ARG A 210 14.97 -9.09 -2.07
N MET A 211 14.68 -7.83 -2.37
CA MET A 211 15.60 -6.96 -3.11
C MET A 211 16.91 -6.70 -2.35
N ILE A 212 16.85 -6.66 -1.02
CA ILE A 212 18.02 -6.45 -0.16
C ILE A 212 18.85 -7.75 -0.01
N TYR A 213 18.18 -8.89 0.17
CA TYR A 213 18.84 -10.16 0.48
C TYR A 213 19.07 -11.08 -0.73
N GLU A 214 18.65 -10.68 -1.93
CA GLU A 214 18.74 -11.47 -3.18
C GLU A 214 18.20 -12.91 -3.02
N ILE A 215 17.17 -13.10 -2.18
CA ILE A 215 16.61 -14.42 -1.91
C ILE A 215 15.58 -14.75 -3.00
N ASP A 216 15.92 -15.72 -3.85
CA ASP A 216 15.01 -16.27 -4.85
C ASP A 216 13.87 -17.07 -4.21
N ILE A 217 12.66 -16.92 -4.77
CA ILE A 217 11.43 -17.60 -4.33
C ILE A 217 11.29 -18.96 -5.01
N ASP A 218 12.16 -19.27 -5.98
CA ASP A 218 12.03 -20.47 -6.78
C ASP A 218 12.60 -21.66 -6.02
N TYR A 219 11.74 -22.40 -5.33
CA TYR A 219 12.14 -23.67 -4.70
C TYR A 219 12.67 -24.69 -5.74
N ALA A 220 12.37 -24.48 -7.03
CA ALA A 220 12.92 -25.29 -8.12
C ALA A 220 14.43 -25.05 -8.35
N SER A 221 14.95 -23.84 -8.10
CA SER A 221 16.39 -23.57 -8.22
C SER A 221 17.21 -24.14 -7.06
N LEU A 222 16.59 -24.38 -5.89
CA LEU A 222 17.17 -25.17 -4.81
C LEU A 222 17.21 -26.69 -5.09
N GLY A 223 16.41 -27.18 -6.03
CA GLY A 223 16.34 -28.61 -6.39
C GLY A 223 17.34 -29.05 -7.46
N GLY A 224 18.16 -28.14 -7.98
CA GLY A 224 19.06 -28.37 -9.12
C GLY A 224 20.55 -28.37 -8.79
N VAL A 225 20.94 -28.29 -7.51
CA VAL A 225 22.32 -28.62 -7.13
C VAL A 225 22.42 -30.15 -7.14
N GLU A 226 22.62 -30.71 -8.33
CA GLU A 226 23.18 -32.05 -8.43
C GLU A 226 24.48 -32.05 -7.64
N GLU A 227 24.50 -32.84 -6.56
CA GLU A 227 25.68 -33.15 -5.76
C GLU A 227 26.75 -33.69 -6.70
N ASN A 228 27.62 -32.80 -7.19
CA ASN A 228 28.94 -33.20 -7.65
C ASN A 228 29.72 -33.50 -6.38
N GLU A 229 29.95 -34.80 -6.11
CA GLU A 229 30.54 -35.34 -4.88
C GLU A 229 32.01 -34.94 -4.60
N ASP A 230 32.60 -33.98 -5.32
CA ASP A 230 34.05 -33.72 -5.25
C ASP A 230 34.44 -32.28 -4.89
N SER A 231 33.70 -31.60 -4.02
CA SER A 231 34.19 -30.32 -3.48
C SER A 231 33.84 -30.15 -2.00
N ASP A 232 34.85 -30.32 -1.16
CA ASP A 232 34.90 -29.83 0.22
C ASP A 232 34.73 -28.30 0.24
N VAL A 233 33.49 -27.81 0.17
CA VAL A 233 33.16 -26.42 0.43
C VAL A 233 32.40 -26.37 1.76
N PRO A 234 32.87 -25.60 2.77
CA PRO A 234 32.14 -25.49 4.02
C PRO A 234 30.81 -24.80 3.74
N VAL A 235 29.71 -25.54 3.90
CA VAL A 235 28.34 -25.02 3.90
C VAL A 235 28.26 -24.01 5.05
N THR A 236 28.43 -22.74 4.71
CA THR A 236 28.21 -21.66 5.67
C THR A 236 26.71 -21.64 5.90
N GLN A 237 26.29 -22.09 7.08
CA GLN A 237 24.91 -21.94 7.53
C GLN A 237 24.55 -20.46 7.45
N GLN A 238 23.83 -20.07 6.41
CA GLN A 238 23.26 -18.74 6.33
C GLN A 238 22.21 -18.65 7.42
N ASN A 239 22.64 -18.17 8.58
CA ASN A 239 21.77 -17.71 9.64
C ASN A 239 20.70 -16.83 8.99
N LYS A 240 19.44 -17.21 9.09
CA LYS A 240 18.31 -16.36 8.68
C LYS A 240 18.37 -15.09 9.54
N VAL A 241 19.01 -14.06 9.01
CA VAL A 241 19.02 -12.72 9.60
C VAL A 241 17.75 -12.04 9.11
N THR A 242 16.69 -12.13 9.89
CA THR A 242 15.47 -11.34 9.69
C THR A 242 15.77 -9.87 9.96
N LEU A 243 15.17 -8.94 9.21
CA LEU A 243 15.30 -7.48 9.42
C LEU A 243 15.15 -7.05 10.89
N ASN A 244 14.27 -7.71 11.64
CA ASN A 244 14.08 -7.50 13.08
C ASN A 244 15.35 -7.72 13.93
N LYS A 245 16.23 -8.63 13.51
CA LYS A 245 17.46 -9.01 14.22
C LYS A 245 18.59 -7.99 14.03
N ILE A 246 18.55 -7.21 12.94
CA ILE A 246 19.49 -6.11 12.70
C ILE A 246 19.05 -4.85 13.45
N LEU A 247 17.73 -4.65 13.61
CA LEU A 247 17.16 -3.44 14.22
C LEU A 247 17.19 -3.42 15.76
N HIS A 248 17.32 -4.56 16.44
CA HIS A 248 17.21 -4.65 17.91
C HIS A 248 18.51 -5.06 18.63
N ASN A 249 19.68 -4.96 17.99
CA ASN A 249 20.95 -5.26 18.68
C ASN A 249 21.36 -4.11 19.61
N ASN A 250 20.72 -4.05 20.78
CA ASN A 250 21.26 -3.45 22.00
C ASN A 250 21.31 -4.56 23.07
N ASP A 251 22.52 -5.09 23.25
CA ASP A 251 23.11 -5.68 24.47
C ASP A 251 22.35 -6.66 25.39
N THR A 252 23.11 -7.73 25.74
CA THR A 252 23.08 -8.52 26.98
C THR A 252 21.96 -9.54 27.22
N SER A 253 22.34 -10.83 27.34
CA SER A 253 22.04 -11.61 28.55
C SER A 253 22.87 -12.90 28.61
N ALA A 254 23.64 -13.00 29.68
CA ALA A 254 24.28 -14.20 30.18
C ALA A 254 23.25 -15.07 30.93
N PHE A 255 22.43 -15.82 30.20
CA PHE A 255 21.57 -16.84 30.82
C PHE A 255 21.51 -18.12 30.00
N THR A 256 21.48 -19.24 30.71
CA THR A 256 21.62 -20.62 30.26
C THR A 256 20.61 -20.95 29.15
N ARG A 257 21.10 -21.28 27.96
CA ARG A 257 20.27 -21.80 26.87
C ARG A 257 19.84 -23.23 27.17
N ILE A 258 18.53 -23.46 27.19
CA ILE A 258 17.95 -24.79 27.06
C ILE A 258 18.22 -25.25 25.62
N PRO A 259 18.73 -26.47 25.37
CA PRO A 259 18.87 -26.97 24.01
C PRO A 259 17.48 -27.17 23.41
N ASP A 260 17.19 -26.47 22.33
CA ASP A 260 16.00 -26.75 21.52
C ASP A 260 16.12 -28.17 20.95
N LYS A 261 15.01 -28.94 21.01
CA LYS A 261 14.92 -30.28 20.41
C LYS A 261 15.21 -30.15 18.91
N GLY A 262 16.42 -30.52 18.52
CA GLY A 262 16.85 -30.58 17.14
C GLY A 262 15.86 -31.41 16.32
N LEU A 263 15.34 -30.80 15.25
CA LEU A 263 14.68 -31.52 14.18
C LEU A 263 15.77 -32.35 13.48
N PHE A 264 15.79 -33.65 13.76
CA PHE A 264 16.42 -34.69 12.96
C PHE A 264 17.89 -34.43 12.58
N ASP A 265 18.77 -34.54 13.57
CA ASP A 265 20.22 -34.62 13.34
C ASP A 265 20.58 -36.03 12.81
N PHE A 266 20.32 -36.25 11.52
CA PHE A 266 20.77 -37.45 10.83
C PHE A 266 22.03 -37.12 10.03
N LYS A 267 23.16 -37.66 10.47
CA LYS A 267 24.42 -37.64 9.70
C LYS A 267 24.27 -38.26 8.30
N TYR A 268 23.30 -39.16 8.13
CA TYR A 268 22.89 -39.73 6.86
C TYR A 268 21.38 -39.72 6.75
N ARG A 269 20.85 -39.03 5.74
CA ARG A 269 19.41 -38.96 5.46
C ARG A 269 18.89 -40.37 5.16
N PRO A 270 17.81 -40.85 5.83
CA PRO A 270 17.25 -42.14 5.48
C PRO A 270 16.77 -42.11 4.02
N PRO A 271 17.11 -43.11 3.20
CA PRO A 271 16.71 -43.14 1.80
C PRO A 271 15.17 -43.13 1.71
N PRO A 272 14.61 -42.43 0.72
CA PRO A 272 13.17 -42.42 0.52
C PRO A 272 12.67 -43.85 0.31
N ARG A 273 11.56 -44.24 0.96
CA ARG A 273 10.89 -45.54 0.81
C ARG A 273 10.48 -45.91 -0.63
N ALA A 274 10.78 -45.05 -1.61
CA ALA A 274 10.60 -45.32 -3.02
C ALA A 274 11.70 -46.19 -3.63
N SER A 275 12.75 -46.56 -2.87
CA SER A 275 13.93 -47.26 -3.41
C SER A 275 14.34 -48.53 -2.64
N GLU A 276 13.42 -49.25 -2.01
CA GLU A 276 13.68 -50.65 -1.61
C GLU A 276 13.02 -51.60 -2.61
N GLU A 277 13.87 -52.24 -3.42
CA GLU A 277 13.54 -53.22 -4.44
C GLU A 277 12.95 -54.50 -3.86
N MET A 278 11.85 -55.01 -4.42
CA MET A 278 11.65 -56.45 -4.64
C MET A 278 10.49 -56.72 -5.62
N GLY A 279 10.81 -57.40 -6.72
CA GLY A 279 9.86 -58.26 -7.44
C GLY A 279 9.18 -57.65 -8.66
N HIS A 280 9.51 -58.19 -9.84
CA HIS A 280 8.73 -58.03 -11.07
C HIS A 280 7.22 -58.22 -10.82
N SER A 281 6.45 -57.15 -10.86
CA SER A 281 5.03 -57.21 -11.22
C SER A 281 4.74 -56.09 -12.21
N GLN A 282 4.25 -56.48 -13.38
CA GLN A 282 3.77 -55.57 -14.42
C GLN A 282 2.77 -54.58 -13.78
N PRO A 283 2.88 -53.26 -14.00
CA PRO A 283 1.92 -52.33 -13.47
C PRO A 283 0.58 -52.58 -14.17
N HIS A 284 -0.37 -53.16 -13.45
CA HIS A 284 -1.76 -53.22 -13.88
C HIS A 284 -2.21 -51.77 -14.08
N THR A 285 -2.32 -51.34 -15.34
CA THR A 285 -2.75 -49.99 -15.69
C THR A 285 -4.09 -49.76 -14.99
N SER A 286 -4.15 -48.80 -14.07
CA SER A 286 -5.41 -48.47 -13.44
C SER A 286 -6.38 -48.06 -14.55
N GLU A 287 -7.55 -48.68 -14.57
CA GLU A 287 -8.60 -48.44 -15.56
C GLU A 287 -8.89 -46.94 -15.74
N THR A 288 -8.65 -46.18 -14.67
CA THR A 288 -8.73 -44.73 -14.56
C THR A 288 -7.76 -44.00 -15.50
N ILE A 289 -6.49 -44.44 -15.59
CA ILE A 289 -5.47 -43.79 -16.42
C ILE A 289 -5.75 -44.04 -17.92
N SER A 290 -6.19 -45.26 -18.27
CA SER A 290 -6.59 -45.60 -19.64
C SER A 290 -7.83 -44.83 -20.10
N ARG A 291 -8.83 -44.65 -19.22
CA ARG A 291 -10.02 -43.83 -19.49
C ARG A 291 -9.66 -42.35 -19.66
N LEU A 292 -8.73 -41.83 -18.85
CA LEU A 292 -8.26 -40.45 -18.95
C LEU A 292 -7.51 -40.20 -20.27
N LYS A 293 -6.60 -41.09 -20.65
CA LYS A 293 -5.85 -41.01 -21.91
C LYS A 293 -6.78 -41.06 -23.13
N LYS A 294 -7.83 -41.90 -23.10
CA LYS A 294 -8.85 -41.96 -24.16
C LYS A 294 -9.67 -40.67 -24.29
N ARG A 295 -10.05 -40.02 -23.18
CA ARG A 295 -10.75 -38.72 -23.21
C ARG A 295 -9.88 -37.59 -23.78
N LEU A 296 -8.59 -37.56 -23.42
CA LEU A 296 -7.66 -36.55 -23.94
C LEU A 296 -7.44 -36.71 -25.45
N GLN A 297 -7.39 -37.94 -25.96
CA GLN A 297 -7.18 -38.21 -27.38
C GLN A 297 -8.41 -37.84 -28.23
N MET A 298 -9.63 -38.03 -27.71
CA MET A 298 -10.87 -37.65 -28.39
C MET A 298 -11.07 -36.13 -28.46
N LYS A 299 -10.55 -35.36 -27.48
CA LYS A 299 -10.57 -33.89 -27.52
C LYS A 299 -9.58 -33.28 -28.52
N LYS A 300 -8.53 -34.01 -28.91
CA LYS A 300 -7.50 -33.55 -29.86
C LYS A 300 -7.91 -33.71 -31.34
N LYS A 301 -8.93 -34.52 -31.65
CA LYS A 301 -9.54 -34.60 -32.98
C LYS A 301 -10.64 -33.54 -33.12
N GLY A 302 -10.20 -32.31 -33.37
CA GLY A 302 -11.06 -31.17 -33.70
C GLY A 302 -11.90 -31.43 -34.96
N LYS A 303 -13.13 -30.92 -34.90
CA LYS A 303 -14.21 -30.90 -35.89
C LYS A 303 -13.70 -30.38 -37.25
N LYS A 304 -13.73 -31.21 -38.31
CA LYS A 304 -13.54 -30.72 -39.69
C LYS A 304 -14.77 -29.88 -40.07
N ARG A 305 -14.57 -28.61 -40.41
CA ARG A 305 -15.61 -27.73 -40.99
C ARG A 305 -15.93 -28.27 -42.39
N ALA A 306 -17.18 -28.64 -42.64
CA ALA A 306 -17.64 -28.99 -43.97
C ALA A 306 -17.77 -27.71 -44.80
N THR A 307 -16.94 -27.56 -45.84
CA THR A 307 -17.15 -26.61 -46.92
C THR A 307 -18.23 -27.19 -47.84
N GLY A 308 -19.46 -26.72 -47.69
CA GLY A 308 -20.56 -27.06 -48.59
C GLY A 308 -20.43 -26.24 -49.88
N ASN A 309 -20.32 -26.93 -51.01
CA ASN A 309 -20.40 -26.35 -52.35
C ASN A 309 -21.85 -25.84 -52.59
N MET A 310 -22.03 -24.53 -52.76
CA MET A 310 -23.27 -23.97 -53.30
C MET A 310 -23.23 -24.10 -54.83
N SER A 311 -24.13 -24.92 -55.38
CA SER A 311 -24.35 -24.99 -56.83
C SER A 311 -25.38 -23.94 -57.24
N VAL A 312 -24.97 -23.07 -58.15
CA VAL A 312 -25.79 -22.04 -58.81
C VAL A 312 -25.95 -22.50 -60.26
N ASP A 313 -27.02 -23.22 -60.56
CA ASP A 313 -27.76 -23.05 -61.83
C ASP A 313 -29.00 -23.95 -61.84
N GLY A 314 -30.14 -23.30 -62.10
CA GLY A 314 -31.44 -23.94 -62.29
C GLY A 314 -32.17 -23.18 -63.40
N ARG A 315 -31.60 -23.23 -64.61
CA ARG A 315 -32.20 -22.70 -65.84
C ARG A 315 -32.31 -23.83 -66.87
N SER A 316 -33.46 -23.84 -67.53
CA SER A 316 -33.91 -24.72 -68.62
C SER A 316 -34.37 -26.12 -68.23
N LEU A 317 -35.48 -26.67 -68.75
CA LEU A 317 -36.51 -26.21 -69.68
C LEU A 317 -37.53 -27.37 -69.78
N TYR A 318 -38.79 -27.00 -70.07
CA TYR A 318 -39.93 -27.83 -70.53
C TYR A 318 -40.61 -28.78 -69.54
#